data_AF-A0A4R3AI01-F1
#
_entry.id   AF-A0A4R3AI01-F1
#
_cell.length_a   1.000
_cell.length_b   1.000
_cell.length_c   1.000
_cell.angle_alpha   90.00
_cell.angle_beta   90.00
_cell.angle_gamma   90.00
#
_symmetry.space_group_name_H-M   'P 1'
#
loop_
_entity.id
_entity.type
_entity.pdbx_description
1 polymer ?
#
loop_
_entity_poly.entity_id
_entity_poly.type
_entity_poly.pdbx_seq_one_letter_code
_entity_poly.pdbx_strand_id
1 'polypeptide(L)'
;MIAHVFKNLSDQRMKTILQKMYSEIPRVMKMLAPEGWKKSKYHKQIQEQQQHAHSEYITDILAGKQQSSCVSKQLMDEVTFINKYALNHEEYHSFQYPGIDQDEQEVFFIFLLLLCDISEEGDLLYQQTNQSDIIHYYLAYVDVEKIALEIAGEQEHIPKDDIEYFLFSDFTIDWDEMERFNCLRLIFKILQAEKYIWHHIDDELQHIAICYHEDHYLAYSALPFYEKSLRQHEIIKTIQQYVCKYQDSCLDPYDFEAIIALFNRHKINYAVLAYVHCYQAFPVGYPYQVYHYFDGYSKE
;
A
#
# COMPACT_ATOMS: atom_id res chain seq x y z
N MET A 1 -32.15 -12.56 0.30
CA MET A 1 -30.90 -12.80 1.04
C MET A 1 -29.81 -12.81 -0.02
N ILE A 2 -28.99 -11.75 -0.10
CA ILE A 2 -27.96 -11.65 -1.15
C ILE A 2 -26.87 -12.65 -0.79
N ALA A 3 -26.62 -13.62 -1.68
CA ALA A 3 -25.56 -14.59 -1.50
C ALA A 3 -24.24 -13.96 -1.96
N HIS A 4 -23.33 -13.72 -1.02
CA HIS A 4 -21.95 -13.36 -1.35
C HIS A 4 -21.22 -14.64 -1.78
N VAL A 5 -20.69 -14.65 -3.01
CA VAL A 5 -20.02 -15.82 -3.59
C VAL A 5 -18.56 -15.47 -3.85
N PHE A 6 -17.66 -16.17 -3.17
CA PHE A 6 -16.22 -15.97 -3.25
C PHE A 6 -15.62 -16.75 -4.44
N LYS A 7 -15.02 -16.06 -5.40
CA LYS A 7 -14.26 -16.65 -6.51
C LYS A 7 -13.08 -15.75 -6.89
N ASN A 8 -11.92 -16.34 -7.13
CA ASN A 8 -10.75 -15.62 -7.66
C ASN A 8 -11.08 -15.11 -9.08
N LEU A 9 -10.91 -13.81 -9.30
CA LEU A 9 -11.00 -13.21 -10.63
C LEU A 9 -9.73 -13.54 -11.41
N SER A 10 -9.85 -13.69 -12.73
CA SER A 10 -8.70 -13.91 -13.62
C SER A 10 -7.77 -12.70 -13.64
N ASP A 11 -6.45 -12.94 -13.69
CA ASP A 11 -5.39 -11.93 -13.86
C ASP A 11 -5.68 -10.93 -15.00
N GLN A 12 -6.40 -11.38 -16.04
CA GLN A 12 -6.83 -10.53 -17.17
C GLN A 12 -7.57 -9.26 -16.75
N ARG A 13 -8.32 -9.27 -15.64
CA ARG A 13 -9.05 -8.09 -15.15
C ARG A 13 -8.13 -7.09 -14.48
N MET A 14 -7.20 -7.54 -13.64
CA MET A 14 -6.17 -6.67 -13.07
C MET A 14 -5.30 -6.09 -14.18
N LYS A 15 -4.87 -6.93 -15.13
CA LYS A 15 -4.17 -6.47 -16.33
C LYS A 15 -4.91 -5.39 -17.10
N THR A 16 -6.23 -5.50 -17.24
CA THR A 16 -7.07 -4.48 -17.87
C THR A 16 -7.06 -3.16 -17.09
N ILE A 17 -7.15 -3.21 -15.75
CA ILE A 17 -7.06 -2.02 -14.89
C ILE A 17 -5.69 -1.36 -15.03
N LEU A 18 -4.62 -2.13 -14.91
CA LEU A 18 -3.25 -1.64 -15.00
C LEU A 18 -2.91 -1.07 -16.39
N GLN A 19 -3.38 -1.69 -17.47
CA GLN A 19 -3.23 -1.14 -18.83
C GLN A 19 -3.96 0.19 -19.00
N LYS A 20 -5.14 0.35 -18.38
CA LYS A 20 -5.85 1.64 -18.38
C LYS A 20 -5.12 2.68 -17.55
N MET A 21 -4.57 2.31 -16.40
CA MET A 21 -3.74 3.21 -15.60
C MET A 21 -2.50 3.65 -16.39
N TYR A 22 -1.83 2.72 -17.07
CA TYR A 22 -0.69 3.00 -17.93
C TYR A 22 -1.06 4.01 -19.03
N SER A 23 -2.23 3.85 -19.66
CA SER A 23 -2.70 4.79 -20.68
C SER A 23 -2.95 6.22 -20.16
N GLU A 24 -3.14 6.41 -18.85
CA GLU A 24 -3.30 7.72 -18.22
C GLU A 24 -1.96 8.37 -17.80
N ILE A 25 -0.81 7.67 -17.90
CA ILE A 25 0.51 8.20 -17.50
C ILE A 25 0.79 9.58 -18.09
N PRO A 26 0.59 9.84 -19.41
CA PRO A 26 0.89 11.17 -19.96
C PRO A 26 0.05 12.29 -19.34
N ARG A 27 -1.16 11.96 -18.86
CA ARG A 27 -2.02 12.91 -18.16
C ARG A 27 -1.55 13.10 -16.72
N VAL A 28 -1.22 12.01 -16.02
CA VAL A 28 -0.71 12.05 -14.64
C VAL A 28 0.60 12.84 -14.59
N MET A 29 1.53 12.60 -15.51
CA MET A 29 2.77 13.36 -15.64
C MET A 29 2.54 14.86 -15.77
N LYS A 30 1.63 15.27 -16.66
CA LYS A 30 1.30 16.70 -16.84
C LYS A 30 0.65 17.32 -15.60
N MET A 31 -0.10 16.52 -14.84
CA MET A 31 -0.77 16.96 -13.63
C MET A 31 0.20 17.12 -12.46
N LEU A 32 1.07 16.12 -12.23
CA LEU A 32 2.03 16.10 -11.12
C LEU A 32 3.29 16.92 -11.38
N ALA A 33 3.67 17.06 -12.66
CA ALA A 33 4.93 17.66 -13.05
C ALA A 33 4.74 18.55 -14.31
N PRO A 34 3.97 19.64 -14.23
CA PRO A 34 3.69 20.50 -15.38
C PRO A 34 4.95 21.13 -16.00
N GLU A 35 6.03 21.28 -15.23
CA GLU A 35 7.33 21.80 -15.69
C GLU A 35 8.31 20.71 -16.18
N GLY A 36 7.88 19.44 -16.17
CA GLY A 36 8.65 18.26 -16.54
C GLY A 36 8.98 17.33 -15.36
N TRP A 37 8.94 16.03 -15.59
CA TRP A 37 9.06 14.99 -14.55
C TRP A 37 10.34 15.09 -13.72
N LYS A 38 11.49 15.26 -14.38
CA LYS A 38 12.79 15.38 -13.70
C LYS A 38 12.91 16.58 -12.74
N LYS A 39 12.03 17.58 -12.86
CA LYS A 39 11.99 18.73 -11.95
C LYS A 39 11.03 18.52 -10.77
N SER A 40 10.15 17.53 -10.86
CA SER A 40 9.15 17.23 -9.85
C SER A 40 9.78 16.82 -8.52
N LYS A 41 9.04 17.00 -7.43
CA LYS A 41 9.47 16.49 -6.12
C LYS A 41 9.53 14.96 -6.09
N TYR A 42 8.65 14.30 -6.84
CA TYR A 42 8.53 12.85 -6.87
C TYR A 42 9.75 12.17 -7.49
N HIS A 43 10.20 12.65 -8.66
CA HIS A 43 11.43 12.14 -9.27
C HIS A 43 12.63 12.34 -8.33
N LYS A 44 12.74 13.50 -7.67
CA LYS A 44 13.82 13.74 -6.69
C LYS A 44 13.77 12.79 -5.50
N GLN A 45 12.59 12.51 -4.95
CA GLN A 45 12.42 11.53 -3.87
C GLN A 45 12.83 10.13 -4.29
N ILE A 46 12.49 9.71 -5.52
CA ILE A 46 12.89 8.41 -6.07
C ILE A 46 14.42 8.34 -6.20
N GLN A 47 15.03 9.36 -6.81
CA GLN A 47 16.48 9.42 -7.00
C GLN A 47 17.24 9.46 -5.67
N GLU A 48 16.74 10.20 -4.68
CA GLU A 48 17.34 10.25 -3.33
C GLU A 48 17.27 8.89 -2.63
N GLN A 49 16.16 8.17 -2.74
CA GLN A 49 16.00 6.84 -2.16
C GLN A 49 16.86 5.78 -2.87
N GLN A 50 16.93 5.82 -4.20
CA GLN A 50 17.83 4.95 -4.97
C GLN A 50 19.29 5.20 -4.59
N GLN A 51 19.72 6.47 -4.50
CA GLN A 51 21.06 6.83 -4.06
C GLN A 51 21.35 6.38 -2.62
N HIS A 52 20.36 6.49 -1.73
CA HIS A 52 20.48 6.03 -0.36
C HIS A 52 20.66 4.51 -0.29
N ALA A 53 19.81 3.73 -0.96
CA ALA A 53 19.90 2.28 -1.02
C ALA A 53 21.25 1.80 -1.59
N HIS A 54 21.74 2.43 -2.66
CA HIS A 54 23.07 2.12 -3.19
C HIS A 54 24.18 2.42 -2.18
N SER A 55 24.09 3.53 -1.44
CA SER A 55 25.07 3.90 -0.41
C SER A 55 25.10 2.93 0.77
N GLU A 56 23.93 2.41 1.18
CA GLU A 56 23.82 1.35 2.18
C GLU A 56 24.48 0.06 1.69
N TYR A 57 24.19 -0.36 0.45
CA TYR A 57 24.86 -1.49 -0.19
C TYR A 57 26.39 -1.35 -0.19
N ILE A 58 26.93 -0.18 -0.56
CA ILE A 58 28.37 0.06 -0.53
C ILE A 58 28.93 -0.06 0.88
N THR A 59 28.20 0.43 1.88
CA THR A 59 28.58 0.34 3.29
C THR A 59 28.66 -1.12 3.75
N ASP A 60 27.69 -1.95 3.37
CA ASP A 60 27.68 -3.38 3.68
C ASP A 60 28.82 -4.14 2.99
N ILE A 61 29.11 -3.80 1.73
CA ILE A 61 30.26 -4.35 0.99
C ILE A 61 31.59 -4.00 1.67
N LEU A 62 31.74 -2.77 2.16
CA LEU A 62 32.92 -2.34 2.92
C LEU A 62 33.00 -2.99 4.31
N ALA A 63 31.87 -3.20 5.00
CA ALA A 63 31.85 -3.94 6.25
C ALA A 63 32.29 -5.40 6.04
N GLY A 64 31.80 -6.04 4.98
CA GLY A 64 32.20 -7.39 4.57
C GLY A 64 33.69 -7.50 4.21
N LYS A 65 34.28 -6.44 3.63
CA LYS A 65 35.74 -6.36 3.39
C LYS A 65 36.54 -6.49 4.69
N GLN A 66 36.14 -5.82 5.77
CA GLN A 66 36.84 -5.88 7.06
C GLN A 66 36.80 -7.30 7.65
N GLN A 67 35.71 -8.02 7.42
CA GLN A 67 35.48 -9.37 7.92
C GLN A 67 36.02 -10.48 6.97
N SER A 68 36.55 -10.11 5.82
CA SER A 68 37.05 -11.07 4.81
C SER A 68 38.23 -11.88 5.33
N SER A 69 38.17 -13.22 5.16
CA SER A 69 39.29 -14.13 5.45
C SER A 69 40.51 -13.93 4.54
N CYS A 70 40.35 -13.19 3.43
CA CYS A 70 41.43 -12.89 2.50
C CYS A 70 42.16 -11.58 2.88
N VAL A 71 43.41 -11.70 3.33
CA VAL A 71 44.28 -10.57 3.73
C VAL A 71 44.47 -9.55 2.59
N SER A 72 44.56 -10.01 1.34
CA SER A 72 44.72 -9.11 0.18
C SER A 72 43.50 -8.21 -0.06
N LYS A 73 42.29 -8.67 0.31
CA LYS A 73 41.07 -7.86 0.26
C LYS A 73 41.02 -6.85 1.41
N GLN A 74 41.44 -7.25 2.61
CA GLN A 74 41.46 -6.37 3.79
C GLN A 74 42.43 -5.18 3.62
N LEU A 75 43.62 -5.44 3.05
CA LEU A 75 44.67 -4.42 2.87
C LEU A 75 44.47 -3.51 1.65
N MET A 76 43.53 -3.82 0.76
CA MET A 76 43.19 -2.97 -0.39
C MET A 76 42.60 -1.64 0.09
N ASP A 77 42.89 -0.52 -0.57
CA ASP A 77 42.19 0.73 -0.26
C ASP A 77 40.70 0.65 -0.66
N GLU A 78 39.85 1.47 -0.05
CA GLU A 78 38.40 1.40 -0.26
C GLU A 78 37.98 1.69 -1.70
N VAL A 79 38.60 2.68 -2.35
CA VAL A 79 38.26 3.08 -3.73
C VAL A 79 38.58 1.95 -4.70
N THR A 80 39.78 1.38 -4.63
CA THR A 80 40.17 0.24 -5.47
C THR A 80 39.30 -0.99 -5.19
N PHE A 81 38.91 -1.20 -3.93
CA PHE A 81 38.05 -2.32 -3.56
C PHE A 81 36.64 -2.18 -4.15
N ILE A 82 36.00 -1.01 -3.97
CA ILE A 82 34.67 -0.72 -4.51
C ILE A 82 34.68 -0.90 -6.03
N ASN A 83 35.62 -0.26 -6.72
CA ASN A 83 35.71 -0.35 -8.18
C ASN A 83 35.90 -1.77 -8.73
N LYS A 84 36.36 -2.71 -7.90
CA LYS A 84 36.60 -4.11 -8.30
C LYS A 84 35.46 -5.06 -7.92
N TYR A 85 34.76 -4.81 -6.82
CA TYR A 85 33.85 -5.78 -6.22
C TYR A 85 32.43 -5.28 -6.01
N ALA A 86 32.19 -3.97 -6.04
CA ALA A 86 30.86 -3.41 -5.92
C ALA A 86 30.26 -3.15 -7.31
N LEU A 87 28.94 -3.30 -7.41
CA LEU A 87 28.19 -2.79 -8.55
C LEU A 87 28.17 -1.26 -8.50
N ASN A 88 28.34 -0.64 -9.66
CA ASN A 88 28.10 0.80 -9.78
C ASN A 88 26.60 1.12 -9.61
N HIS A 89 26.25 2.39 -9.49
CA HIS A 89 24.87 2.80 -9.21
C HIS A 89 23.87 2.27 -10.25
N GLU A 90 24.19 2.38 -11.55
CA GLU A 90 23.33 1.89 -12.63
C GLU A 90 23.21 0.36 -12.63
N GLU A 91 24.32 -0.34 -12.42
CA GLU A 91 24.34 -1.81 -12.35
C GLU A 91 23.53 -2.34 -11.17
N TYR A 92 23.60 -1.67 -10.02
CA TYR A 92 22.86 -2.06 -8.82
C TYR A 92 21.34 -1.97 -9.00
N HIS A 93 20.85 -0.99 -9.76
CA HIS A 93 19.42 -0.80 -10.04
C HIS A 93 18.96 -1.46 -11.34
N SER A 94 19.84 -2.14 -12.09
CA SER A 94 19.54 -2.70 -13.41
C SER A 94 18.49 -3.81 -13.43
N PHE A 95 18.23 -4.44 -12.30
CA PHE A 95 17.23 -5.50 -12.10
C PHE A 95 16.03 -5.01 -11.27
N GLN A 96 15.87 -3.70 -11.11
CA GLN A 96 14.77 -3.10 -10.36
C GLN A 96 13.79 -2.40 -11.30
N TYR A 97 12.51 -2.39 -10.92
CA TYR A 97 11.45 -1.69 -11.62
C TYR A 97 10.75 -0.68 -10.70
N PRO A 98 10.60 0.59 -11.12
CA PRO A 98 11.20 1.19 -12.32
C PRO A 98 12.72 1.28 -12.19
N GLY A 99 13.40 1.20 -13.33
CA GLY A 99 14.84 1.45 -13.41
C GLY A 99 15.18 2.94 -13.35
N ILE A 100 16.47 3.28 -13.29
CA ILE A 100 16.94 4.66 -13.31
C ILE A 100 16.52 5.38 -14.60
N ASP A 101 16.09 6.64 -14.47
CA ASP A 101 15.74 7.53 -15.58
C ASP A 101 14.60 7.02 -16.48
N GLN A 102 13.78 6.09 -15.98
CA GLN A 102 12.59 5.60 -16.68
C GLN A 102 11.35 6.43 -16.31
N ASP A 103 11.33 7.71 -16.72
CA ASP A 103 10.32 8.72 -16.31
C ASP A 103 8.87 8.22 -16.33
N GLU A 104 8.41 7.59 -17.42
CA GLU A 104 7.04 7.07 -17.53
C GLU A 104 6.77 5.89 -16.59
N GLN A 105 7.78 5.04 -16.37
CA GLN A 105 7.67 3.88 -15.48
C GLN A 105 7.70 4.31 -14.02
N GLU A 106 8.49 5.33 -13.68
CA GLU A 106 8.44 5.97 -12.36
C GLU A 106 7.03 6.49 -12.07
N VAL A 107 6.41 7.17 -13.03
CA VAL A 107 5.05 7.69 -12.87
C VAL A 107 4.01 6.56 -12.78
N PHE A 108 4.15 5.53 -13.61
CA PHE A 108 3.28 4.36 -13.54
C PHE A 108 3.38 3.68 -12.17
N PHE A 109 4.60 3.50 -11.68
CA PHE A 109 4.88 2.85 -10.41
C PHE A 109 4.26 3.62 -9.24
N ILE A 110 4.45 4.94 -9.15
CA ILE A 110 3.81 5.69 -8.04
C ILE A 110 2.28 5.66 -8.15
N PHE A 111 1.75 5.56 -9.37
CA PHE A 111 0.32 5.44 -9.59
C PHE A 111 -0.20 4.05 -9.20
N LEU A 112 0.61 3.01 -9.41
CA LEU A 112 0.39 1.65 -8.96
C LEU A 112 0.40 1.55 -7.44
N LEU A 113 1.35 2.21 -6.74
CA LEU A 113 1.38 2.24 -5.28
C LEU A 113 0.04 2.73 -4.70
N LEU A 114 -0.56 3.76 -5.29
CA LEU A 114 -1.88 4.23 -4.86
C LEU A 114 -3.02 3.22 -5.09
N LEU A 115 -2.90 2.32 -6.07
CA LEU A 115 -3.85 1.22 -6.24
C LEU A 115 -3.61 0.14 -5.17
N CYS A 116 -2.35 -0.12 -4.81
CA CYS A 116 -2.00 -0.99 -3.70
C CYS A 116 -2.56 -0.44 -2.38
N ASP A 117 -2.36 0.86 -2.08
CA ASP A 117 -2.96 1.54 -0.91
C ASP A 117 -4.48 1.28 -0.83
N ILE A 118 -5.21 1.45 -1.93
CA ILE A 118 -6.67 1.21 -1.97
C ILE A 118 -7.01 -0.25 -1.63
N SER A 119 -6.15 -1.19 -2.05
CA SER A 119 -6.34 -2.62 -1.86
C SER A 119 -5.90 -3.09 -0.48
N GLU A 120 -5.03 -2.34 0.21
CA GLU A 120 -4.66 -2.54 1.61
C GLU A 120 -5.73 -1.97 2.54
N GLU A 121 -6.21 -0.75 2.27
CA GLU A 121 -7.26 -0.07 3.03
C GLU A 121 -8.69 -0.58 2.73
N GLY A 122 -8.81 -1.71 2.02
CA GLY A 122 -10.09 -2.35 1.78
C GLY A 122 -10.18 -3.15 0.48
N ASP A 123 -11.39 -3.64 0.23
CA ASP A 123 -11.59 -4.69 -0.74
C ASP A 123 -12.23 -4.17 -2.03
N LEU A 124 -11.58 -4.45 -3.16
CA LEU A 124 -12.13 -4.16 -4.49
C LEU A 124 -13.12 -5.27 -4.88
N LEU A 125 -14.40 -4.90 -4.92
CA LEU A 125 -15.50 -5.80 -5.25
C LEU A 125 -15.98 -5.56 -6.67
N TYR A 126 -15.74 -6.50 -7.57
CA TYR A 126 -16.37 -6.47 -8.88
C TYR A 126 -17.88 -6.69 -8.74
N GLN A 127 -18.67 -5.78 -9.31
CA GLN A 127 -20.12 -5.84 -9.27
C GLN A 127 -20.67 -6.41 -10.59
N GLN A 128 -21.26 -7.61 -10.51
CA GLN A 128 -22.07 -8.14 -11.60
C GLN A 128 -23.55 -8.03 -11.25
N THR A 129 -24.28 -7.24 -12.04
CA THR A 129 -25.74 -7.14 -11.92
C THR A 129 -26.38 -8.13 -12.89
N ASN A 130 -27.06 -9.15 -12.37
CA ASN A 130 -27.93 -10.02 -13.17
C ASN A 130 -29.36 -9.90 -12.66
N GLN A 131 -30.24 -9.35 -13.50
CA GLN A 131 -31.72 -9.32 -13.42
C GLN A 131 -32.34 -8.68 -12.14
N SER A 132 -31.92 -9.07 -10.94
CA SER A 132 -32.38 -8.52 -9.65
C SER A 132 -31.39 -8.70 -8.48
N ASP A 133 -30.23 -9.35 -8.70
CA ASP A 133 -29.24 -9.63 -7.66
C ASP A 133 -27.90 -8.92 -7.95
N ILE A 134 -27.27 -8.42 -6.89
CA ILE A 134 -25.91 -7.86 -6.93
C ILE A 134 -24.96 -8.95 -6.41
N ILE A 135 -24.04 -9.41 -7.26
CA ILE A 135 -22.98 -10.33 -6.87
C ILE A 135 -21.68 -9.56 -6.79
N HIS A 136 -21.02 -9.63 -5.64
CA HIS A 136 -19.70 -9.06 -5.38
C HIS A 136 -18.63 -10.13 -5.52
N TYR A 137 -17.61 -9.88 -6.35
CA TYR A 137 -16.42 -10.73 -6.45
C TYR A 137 -15.21 -9.97 -5.96
N TYR A 138 -14.48 -10.50 -4.99
CA TYR A 138 -13.21 -9.93 -4.59
C TYR A 138 -12.20 -10.03 -5.73
N LEU A 139 -11.43 -8.97 -5.91
CA LEU A 139 -10.11 -9.12 -6.47
C LEU A 139 -9.27 -9.87 -5.42
N ALA A 140 -8.82 -11.09 -5.73
CA ALA A 140 -7.88 -11.79 -4.87
C ALA A 140 -6.58 -10.96 -4.75
N TYR A 141 -5.76 -11.25 -3.74
CA TYR A 141 -4.36 -10.84 -3.73
C TYR A 141 -3.67 -11.49 -4.94
N VAL A 142 -3.82 -10.86 -6.09
CA VAL A 142 -3.11 -11.15 -7.33
C VAL A 142 -1.76 -10.48 -7.16
N ASP A 143 -0.71 -11.11 -7.66
CA ASP A 143 0.62 -10.53 -7.71
C ASP A 143 0.60 -9.35 -8.70
N VAL A 144 0.11 -8.18 -8.22
CA VAL A 144 -0.06 -6.95 -8.99
C VAL A 144 1.28 -6.50 -9.56
N GLU A 145 2.33 -6.71 -8.78
CA GLU A 145 3.73 -6.52 -9.15
C GLU A 145 4.08 -7.33 -10.39
N LYS A 146 3.86 -8.64 -10.37
CA LYS A 146 4.10 -9.50 -11.54
C LYS A 146 3.35 -9.04 -12.78
N ILE A 147 2.08 -8.66 -12.66
CA ILE A 147 1.29 -8.17 -13.81
C ILE A 147 1.85 -6.82 -14.32
N ALA A 148 2.29 -5.95 -13.43
CA ALA A 148 2.93 -4.69 -13.81
C ALA A 148 4.26 -4.93 -14.56
N LEU A 149 5.07 -5.92 -14.15
CA LEU A 149 6.27 -6.31 -14.92
C LEU A 149 5.94 -6.94 -16.27
N GLU A 150 4.88 -7.76 -16.34
CA GLU A 150 4.38 -8.27 -17.63
C GLU A 150 3.99 -7.14 -18.57
N ILE A 151 3.33 -6.09 -18.07
CA ILE A 151 3.01 -4.89 -18.84
C ILE A 151 4.29 -4.17 -19.28
N ALA A 152 5.26 -3.99 -18.38
CA ALA A 152 6.54 -3.37 -18.72
C ALA A 152 7.28 -4.14 -19.83
N GLY A 153 7.25 -5.48 -19.79
CA GLY A 153 7.80 -6.34 -20.84
C GLY A 153 7.01 -6.31 -22.15
N GLU A 154 5.68 -6.16 -22.10
CA GLU A 154 4.84 -5.92 -23.28
C GLU A 154 5.13 -4.58 -23.96
N GLN A 155 5.52 -3.57 -23.18
CA GLN A 155 5.88 -2.23 -23.65
C GLN A 155 7.39 -2.09 -23.98
N GLU A 156 8.16 -3.18 -23.94
CA GLU A 156 9.60 -3.22 -24.24
C GLU A 156 10.49 -2.37 -23.28
N HIS A 157 9.99 -2.04 -22.08
CA HIS A 157 10.80 -1.39 -21.04
C HIS A 157 11.71 -2.36 -20.30
N ILE A 158 11.33 -3.63 -20.30
CA ILE A 158 12.09 -4.76 -19.77
C ILE A 158 12.16 -5.83 -20.87
N PRO A 159 13.31 -6.49 -21.10
CA PRO A 159 13.34 -7.66 -21.97
C PRO A 159 12.39 -8.75 -21.46
N LYS A 160 11.54 -9.30 -22.34
CA LYS A 160 10.51 -10.28 -21.93
C LYS A 160 11.06 -11.52 -21.25
N ASP A 161 12.25 -11.94 -21.67
CA ASP A 161 12.94 -13.10 -21.11
C ASP A 161 13.50 -12.82 -19.71
N ASP A 162 13.62 -11.54 -19.32
CA ASP A 162 14.23 -11.12 -18.06
C ASP A 162 13.20 -10.76 -16.97
N ILE A 163 11.90 -10.72 -17.29
CA ILE A 163 10.81 -10.31 -16.38
C ILE A 163 10.88 -11.01 -15.02
N GLU A 164 11.21 -12.32 -14.99
CA GLU A 164 11.26 -13.12 -13.77
C GLU A 164 12.42 -12.76 -12.83
N TYR A 165 13.41 -12.00 -13.31
CA TYR A 165 14.58 -11.57 -12.52
C TYR A 165 14.44 -10.14 -11.99
N PHE A 166 13.36 -9.44 -12.34
CA PHE A 166 13.13 -8.07 -11.87
C PHE A 166 12.42 -8.03 -10.52
N LEU A 167 12.79 -7.04 -9.71
CA LEU A 167 12.19 -6.75 -8.41
C LEU A 167 11.54 -5.37 -8.44
N PHE A 168 10.44 -5.20 -7.70
CA PHE A 168 9.89 -3.87 -7.46
C PHE A 168 10.84 -3.09 -6.57
N SER A 169 11.11 -1.85 -6.96
CA SER A 169 11.84 -0.93 -6.13
C SER A 169 11.00 -0.62 -4.88
N ASP A 170 11.59 -0.74 -3.69
CA ASP A 170 10.92 -0.38 -2.44
C ASP A 170 11.20 1.10 -2.12
N PHE A 171 10.44 2.00 -2.74
CA PHE A 171 10.50 3.42 -2.38
C PHE A 171 9.13 3.97 -1.98
N THR A 172 9.18 4.83 -0.97
CA THR A 172 8.01 5.52 -0.39
C THR A 172 7.84 6.89 -1.03
N ILE A 173 6.59 7.33 -1.19
CA ILE A 173 6.30 8.63 -1.81
C ILE A 173 5.60 9.53 -0.80
N ASP A 174 6.21 10.69 -0.54
CA ASP A 174 5.59 11.75 0.26
C ASP A 174 4.71 12.63 -0.64
N TRP A 175 3.44 12.22 -0.71
CA TRP A 175 2.43 12.82 -1.56
C TRP A 175 1.98 14.20 -1.09
N ASP A 176 1.80 15.12 -2.04
CA ASP A 176 0.95 16.28 -1.77
C ASP A 176 -0.50 15.81 -1.72
N GLU A 177 -1.26 16.29 -0.74
CA GLU A 177 -2.63 15.82 -0.48
C GLU A 177 -3.56 16.01 -1.69
N MET A 178 -3.46 17.16 -2.38
CA MET A 178 -4.28 17.45 -3.55
C MET A 178 -3.85 16.64 -4.76
N GLU A 179 -2.56 16.42 -4.93
CA GLU A 179 -2.02 15.55 -5.98
C GLU A 179 -2.43 14.09 -5.77
N ARG A 180 -2.31 13.58 -4.54
CA ARG A 180 -2.79 12.24 -4.13
C ARG A 180 -4.26 12.09 -4.46
N PHE A 181 -5.09 13.03 -4.02
CA PHE A 181 -6.53 13.02 -4.28
C PHE A 181 -6.85 12.98 -5.77
N ASN A 182 -6.16 13.76 -6.60
CA ASN A 182 -6.41 13.77 -8.05
C ASN A 182 -5.98 12.46 -8.73
N CYS A 183 -4.87 11.86 -8.31
CA CYS A 183 -4.47 10.52 -8.76
C CYS A 183 -5.51 9.47 -8.35
N LEU A 184 -5.89 9.41 -7.06
CA LEU A 184 -6.91 8.49 -6.56
C LEU A 184 -8.24 8.62 -7.33
N ARG A 185 -8.65 9.84 -7.70
CA ARG A 185 -9.82 10.06 -8.55
C ARG A 185 -9.70 9.43 -9.94
N LEU A 186 -8.51 9.44 -10.53
CA LEU A 186 -8.29 8.75 -11.81
C LEU A 186 -8.40 7.24 -11.64
N ILE A 187 -7.81 6.68 -10.58
CA ILE A 187 -7.91 5.25 -10.26
C ILE A 187 -9.37 4.85 -10.06
N PHE A 188 -10.11 5.58 -9.22
CA PHE A 188 -11.52 5.27 -8.97
C PHE A 188 -12.41 5.41 -10.21
N LYS A 189 -12.10 6.33 -11.14
CA LYS A 189 -12.78 6.39 -12.45
C LYS A 189 -12.51 5.14 -13.30
N ILE A 190 -11.28 4.65 -13.31
CA ILE A 190 -10.91 3.41 -14.02
C ILE A 190 -11.66 2.23 -13.39
N LEU A 191 -11.61 2.10 -12.06
CA LEU A 191 -12.32 1.07 -11.31
C LEU A 191 -13.83 1.12 -11.57
N GLN A 192 -14.43 2.31 -11.58
CA GLN A 192 -15.85 2.51 -11.84
C GLN A 192 -16.23 2.08 -13.25
N ALA A 193 -15.41 2.44 -14.25
CA ALA A 193 -15.62 2.02 -15.64
C ALA A 193 -15.55 0.48 -15.78
N GLU A 194 -14.71 -0.17 -14.97
CA GLU A 194 -14.59 -1.63 -14.87
C GLU A 194 -15.58 -2.27 -13.89
N LYS A 195 -16.55 -1.50 -13.37
CA LYS A 195 -17.63 -1.94 -12.48
C LYS A 195 -17.15 -2.50 -11.14
N TYR A 196 -16.04 -2.01 -10.62
CA TYR A 196 -15.64 -2.27 -9.24
C TYR A 196 -16.33 -1.29 -8.30
N ILE A 197 -16.56 -1.73 -7.07
CA ILE A 197 -16.86 -0.89 -5.92
C ILE A 197 -15.81 -1.18 -4.85
N TRP A 198 -15.68 -0.29 -3.87
CA TRP A 198 -14.70 -0.44 -2.81
C TRP A 198 -15.40 -0.61 -1.46
N HIS A 199 -14.98 -1.63 -0.72
CA HIS A 199 -15.36 -1.85 0.67
C HIS A 199 -14.19 -1.44 1.55
N HIS A 200 -14.23 -0.20 2.02
CA HIS A 200 -13.19 0.38 2.83
C HIS A 200 -13.20 -0.22 4.25
N ILE A 201 -12.03 -0.56 4.75
CA ILE A 201 -11.80 -0.97 6.14
C ILE A 201 -10.74 -0.03 6.71
N ASP A 202 -10.96 0.46 7.91
CA ASP A 202 -9.98 1.31 8.60
C ASP A 202 -9.13 0.44 9.53
N ASP A 203 -7.83 0.37 9.24
CA ASP A 203 -6.89 -0.53 9.90
C ASP A 203 -6.73 -0.22 11.39
N GLU A 204 -6.77 1.07 11.76
CA GLU A 204 -6.67 1.49 13.17
C GLU A 204 -7.91 1.05 13.93
N LEU A 205 -9.12 1.27 13.37
CA LEU A 205 -10.36 0.79 13.98
C LEU A 205 -10.45 -0.74 14.01
N GLN A 206 -9.93 -1.43 12.99
CA GLN A 206 -9.85 -2.89 12.96
C GLN A 206 -8.93 -3.42 14.05
N HIS A 207 -7.76 -2.81 14.24
CA HIS A 207 -6.85 -3.20 15.31
C HIS A 207 -7.45 -2.93 16.70
N ILE A 208 -8.13 -1.79 16.89
CA ILE A 208 -8.87 -1.51 18.13
C ILE A 208 -9.94 -2.60 18.36
N ALA A 209 -10.70 -3.00 17.34
CA ALA A 209 -11.70 -4.07 17.49
C ALA A 209 -11.06 -5.42 17.88
N ILE A 210 -9.90 -5.77 17.32
CA ILE A 210 -9.12 -6.94 17.73
C ILE A 210 -8.75 -6.85 19.21
N CYS A 211 -8.26 -5.69 19.68
CA CYS A 211 -7.95 -5.47 21.09
C CYS A 211 -9.16 -5.69 22.01
N TYR A 212 -10.36 -5.27 21.60
CA TYR A 212 -11.60 -5.52 22.36
C TYR A 212 -11.94 -7.01 22.42
N HIS A 213 -11.75 -7.74 21.32
CA HIS A 213 -11.90 -9.20 21.32
C HIS A 213 -10.89 -9.88 22.25
N GLU A 214 -9.62 -9.46 22.21
CA GLU A 214 -8.58 -9.98 23.09
C GLU A 214 -8.89 -9.74 24.57
N ASP A 215 -9.36 -8.54 24.94
CA ASP A 215 -9.78 -8.24 26.32
C ASP A 215 -10.96 -9.12 26.75
N HIS A 216 -11.94 -9.30 25.86
CA HIS A 216 -13.06 -10.21 26.11
C HIS A 216 -12.58 -11.65 26.37
N TYR A 217 -11.69 -12.19 25.53
CA TYR A 217 -11.09 -13.52 25.74
C TYR A 217 -10.27 -13.60 27.04
N LEU A 218 -9.53 -12.54 27.36
CA LEU A 218 -8.69 -12.48 28.55
C LEU A 218 -9.51 -12.60 29.83
N ALA A 219 -10.71 -11.98 29.86
CA ALA A 219 -11.64 -12.09 30.98
C ALA A 219 -11.95 -13.56 31.33
N TYR A 220 -12.16 -14.41 30.32
CA TYR A 220 -12.49 -15.84 30.48
C TYR A 220 -11.29 -16.79 30.48
N SER A 221 -10.08 -16.30 30.22
CA SER A 221 -8.87 -17.13 30.20
C SER A 221 -8.52 -17.70 31.59
N ALA A 222 -7.75 -18.80 31.63
CA ALA A 222 -7.27 -19.42 32.87
C ALA A 222 -6.02 -18.73 33.48
N LEU A 223 -5.63 -17.56 32.95
CA LEU A 223 -4.43 -16.85 33.38
C LEU A 223 -4.54 -16.32 34.83
N PRO A 224 -3.42 -16.23 35.57
CA PRO A 224 -3.38 -15.58 36.86
C PRO A 224 -3.85 -14.12 36.79
N PHE A 225 -4.46 -13.62 37.87
CA PHE A 225 -4.99 -12.24 37.95
C PHE A 225 -3.96 -11.17 37.58
N TYR A 226 -2.71 -11.32 38.02
CA TYR A 226 -1.63 -10.37 37.72
C TYR A 226 -1.33 -10.31 36.22
N GLU A 227 -1.25 -11.46 35.55
CA GLU A 227 -0.99 -11.53 34.11
C GLU A 227 -2.16 -10.97 33.29
N LYS A 228 -3.40 -11.23 33.72
CA LYS A 228 -4.58 -10.59 33.14
C LYS A 228 -4.48 -9.07 33.26
N SER A 229 -4.19 -8.56 34.46
CA SER A 229 -4.09 -7.11 34.68
C SER A 229 -3.00 -6.45 33.82
N LEU A 230 -1.86 -7.12 33.64
CA LEU A 230 -0.77 -6.63 32.79
C LEU A 230 -1.21 -6.52 31.32
N ARG A 231 -1.81 -7.58 30.78
CA ARG A 231 -2.29 -7.60 29.39
C ARG A 231 -3.44 -6.62 29.14
N GLN A 232 -4.36 -6.45 30.10
CA GLN A 232 -5.39 -5.42 30.02
C GLN A 232 -4.80 -4.02 29.95
N HIS A 233 -3.74 -3.76 30.73
CA HIS A 233 -3.04 -2.48 30.68
C HIS A 233 -2.36 -2.25 29.32
N GLU A 234 -1.76 -3.28 28.73
CA GLU A 234 -1.18 -3.22 27.38
C GLU A 234 -2.26 -2.93 26.32
N ILE A 235 -3.40 -3.61 26.38
CA ILE A 235 -4.55 -3.37 25.48
C ILE A 235 -5.03 -1.93 25.57
N ILE A 236 -5.28 -1.42 26.79
CA ILE A 236 -5.71 -0.04 27.01
C ILE A 236 -4.69 0.94 26.43
N LYS A 237 -3.40 0.70 26.67
CA LYS A 237 -2.33 1.54 26.16
C LYS A 237 -2.30 1.57 24.63
N THR A 238 -2.48 0.41 23.98
CA THR A 238 -2.57 0.31 22.52
C THR A 238 -3.75 1.11 21.97
N ILE A 239 -4.95 0.95 22.55
CA ILE A 239 -6.14 1.71 22.12
C ILE A 239 -5.90 3.22 22.28
N GLN A 240 -5.32 3.64 23.41
CA GLN A 240 -5.02 5.04 23.69
C GLN A 240 -4.00 5.64 22.71
N GLN A 241 -3.03 4.86 22.21
CA GLN A 241 -2.06 5.31 21.20
C GLN A 241 -2.72 5.70 19.87
N TYR A 242 -3.82 5.04 19.50
CA TYR A 242 -4.58 5.40 18.30
C TYR A 242 -5.47 6.62 18.55
N VAL A 243 -6.18 6.64 19.67
CA VAL A 243 -7.17 7.68 20.00
C VAL A 243 -6.52 9.03 20.28
N CYS A 244 -5.34 9.07 20.93
CA CYS A 244 -4.68 10.31 21.32
C CYS A 244 -4.25 11.19 20.14
N LYS A 245 -4.19 10.65 18.92
CA LYS A 245 -3.92 11.41 17.69
C LYS A 245 -5.03 12.41 17.35
N TYR A 246 -6.25 12.13 17.79
CA TYR A 246 -7.45 12.87 17.35
C TYR A 246 -8.08 13.72 18.47
N GLN A 247 -7.63 13.60 19.73
CA GLN A 247 -8.18 14.40 20.84
C GLN A 247 -7.24 14.55 22.05
N ASP A 248 -7.32 15.70 22.72
CA ASP A 248 -6.60 16.02 23.98
C ASP A 248 -7.31 15.51 25.27
N SER A 249 -8.53 14.96 25.17
CA SER A 249 -9.33 14.55 26.33
C SER A 249 -9.44 13.04 26.49
N CYS A 250 -9.59 12.57 27.74
CA CYS A 250 -9.83 11.16 28.09
C CYS A 250 -11.13 10.63 27.48
N LEU A 251 -11.04 10.05 26.28
CA LEU A 251 -12.04 9.14 25.76
C LEU A 251 -11.89 7.79 26.48
N ASP A 252 -13.01 7.16 26.84
CA ASP A 252 -13.00 5.85 27.48
C ASP A 252 -12.52 4.79 26.48
N PRO A 253 -11.37 4.12 26.71
CA PRO A 253 -10.85 3.11 25.80
C PRO A 253 -11.73 1.85 25.71
N TYR A 254 -12.82 1.76 26.49
CA TYR A 254 -13.82 0.69 26.40
C TYR A 254 -15.10 1.12 25.67
N ASP A 255 -15.24 2.37 25.24
CA ASP A 255 -16.40 2.84 24.47
C ASP A 255 -16.10 2.89 22.97
N PHE A 256 -16.30 1.76 22.29
CA PHE A 256 -15.97 1.65 20.86
C PHE A 256 -16.87 2.52 19.97
N GLU A 257 -18.12 2.75 20.39
CA GLU A 257 -19.03 3.67 19.68
C GLU A 257 -18.50 5.11 19.73
N ALA A 258 -18.01 5.55 20.89
CA ALA A 258 -17.37 6.86 21.02
C ALA A 258 -16.08 6.96 20.19
N ILE A 259 -15.25 5.89 20.14
CA ILE A 259 -14.05 5.84 19.28
C ILE A 259 -14.46 6.00 17.81
N ILE A 260 -15.44 5.23 17.33
CA ILE A 260 -15.94 5.34 15.96
C ILE A 260 -16.47 6.75 15.65
N ALA A 261 -17.20 7.36 16.59
CA ALA A 261 -17.70 8.72 16.44
C ALA A 261 -16.56 9.74 16.35
N LEU A 262 -15.46 9.54 17.08
CA LEU A 262 -14.27 10.37 16.99
C LEU A 262 -13.62 10.25 15.60
N PHE A 263 -13.40 9.02 15.13
CA PHE A 263 -12.79 8.76 13.82
C PHE A 263 -13.60 9.36 12.68
N ASN A 264 -14.92 9.15 12.66
CA ASN A 264 -15.81 9.74 11.65
C ASN A 264 -15.78 11.28 11.63
N ARG A 265 -15.46 11.95 12.76
CA ARG A 265 -15.39 13.41 12.85
C ARG A 265 -14.03 13.97 12.46
N HIS A 266 -12.96 13.27 12.76
CA HIS A 266 -11.60 13.82 12.72
C HIS A 266 -10.68 13.18 11.67
N LYS A 267 -10.90 11.92 11.30
CA LYS A 267 -10.06 11.23 10.32
C LYS A 267 -10.55 11.54 8.90
N ILE A 268 -9.70 12.21 8.13
CA ILE A 268 -9.94 12.46 6.71
C ILE A 268 -9.19 11.41 5.91
N ASN A 269 -9.92 10.57 5.17
CA ASN A 269 -9.34 9.63 4.22
C ASN A 269 -9.51 10.15 2.78
N TYR A 270 -8.40 10.44 2.10
CA TYR A 270 -8.40 10.97 0.73
C TYR A 270 -8.91 9.98 -0.31
N ALA A 271 -8.74 8.68 -0.10
CA ALA A 271 -9.31 7.64 -0.96
C ALA A 271 -10.84 7.61 -0.84
N VAL A 272 -11.38 7.73 0.38
CA VAL A 272 -12.84 7.87 0.60
C VAL A 272 -13.38 9.12 -0.10
N LEU A 273 -12.71 10.27 0.03
CA LEU A 273 -13.11 11.50 -0.65
C LEU A 273 -13.07 11.34 -2.18
N ALA A 274 -12.02 10.73 -2.72
CA ALA A 274 -11.88 10.48 -4.15
C ALA A 274 -12.96 9.52 -4.67
N TYR A 275 -13.29 8.48 -3.89
CA TYR A 275 -14.38 7.55 -4.17
C TYR A 275 -15.72 8.28 -4.23
N VAL A 276 -16.07 9.07 -3.20
CA VAL A 276 -17.32 9.84 -3.15
C VAL A 276 -17.43 10.78 -4.36
N HIS A 277 -16.33 11.43 -4.75
CA HIS A 277 -16.33 12.27 -5.95
C HIS A 277 -16.68 11.46 -7.21
N CYS A 278 -16.20 10.23 -7.36
CA CYS A 278 -16.40 9.44 -8.58
C CYS A 278 -17.75 8.71 -8.59
N TYR A 279 -18.14 8.12 -7.47
CA TYR A 279 -19.33 7.30 -7.34
C TYR A 279 -20.57 8.06 -6.89
N GLN A 280 -20.40 9.31 -6.39
CA GLN A 280 -21.48 10.12 -5.81
C GLN A 280 -22.20 9.41 -4.64
N ALA A 281 -21.47 8.52 -3.97
CA ALA A 281 -21.92 7.73 -2.83
C ALA A 281 -20.71 7.37 -1.97
N PHE A 282 -20.92 7.08 -0.68
CA PHE A 282 -19.88 6.57 0.19
C PHE A 282 -19.52 5.12 -0.17
N PRO A 283 -18.25 4.71 0.01
CA PRO A 283 -17.88 3.30 -0.12
C PRO A 283 -18.55 2.48 0.99
N VAL A 284 -18.68 1.17 0.76
CA VAL A 284 -19.11 0.26 1.84
C VAL A 284 -18.07 0.34 2.97
N GLY A 285 -18.51 0.26 4.22
CA GLY A 285 -17.62 0.42 5.39
C GLY A 285 -17.46 1.87 5.86
N TYR A 286 -17.96 2.86 5.10
CA TYR A 286 -17.94 4.28 5.46
C TYR A 286 -19.35 4.94 5.36
N PRO A 287 -19.77 5.79 6.33
CA PRO A 287 -19.08 6.11 7.58
C PRO A 287 -18.90 4.87 8.46
N TYR A 288 -17.92 4.91 9.35
CA TYR A 288 -17.57 3.79 10.20
C TYR A 288 -18.72 3.44 11.14
N GLN A 289 -19.00 2.14 11.30
CA GLN A 289 -20.05 1.60 12.18
C GLN A 289 -19.55 0.35 12.90
N VAL A 290 -20.01 0.12 14.12
CA VAL A 290 -19.54 -0.96 15.02
C VAL A 290 -19.57 -2.33 14.34
N TYR A 291 -20.67 -2.65 13.64
CA TYR A 291 -20.85 -3.95 13.01
C TYR A 291 -19.87 -4.21 11.86
N HIS A 292 -19.28 -3.18 11.24
CA HIS A 292 -18.23 -3.38 10.23
C HIS A 292 -17.01 -4.11 10.79
N TYR A 293 -16.77 -4.01 12.11
CA TYR A 293 -15.56 -4.55 12.75
C TYR A 293 -15.80 -5.79 13.62
N PHE A 294 -17.05 -6.03 14.05
CA PHE A 294 -17.38 -7.17 14.91
C PHE A 294 -18.20 -8.28 14.23
N ASP A 295 -18.99 -7.98 13.19
CA ASP A 295 -19.80 -9.01 12.49
C ASP A 295 -18.98 -9.77 11.43
N GLY A 296 -17.72 -9.37 11.18
CA GLY A 296 -16.83 -10.01 10.21
C GLY A 296 -16.22 -11.34 10.66
N TYR A 297 -16.30 -11.69 11.95
CA TYR A 297 -15.76 -12.94 12.51
C TYR A 297 -16.65 -14.16 12.30
N SER A 298 -17.81 -14.03 11.66
CA SER A 298 -18.66 -15.17 11.26
C SER A 298 -18.38 -15.65 9.83
N LYS A 299 -17.17 -15.45 9.31
CA LYS A 299 -16.69 -16.05 8.05
C LYS A 299 -15.71 -17.19 8.36
N GLU A 300 -16.22 -18.20 9.07
CA GLU A 300 -15.76 -19.59 8.95
C GLU A 300 -16.90 -20.44 8.40
#